data_AF-A0A5P1F658-F1
#
_entry.id   AF-A0A5P1F658-F1
#
_cell.length_a   1.000
_cell.length_b   1.000
_cell.length_c   1.000
_cell.angle_alpha   90.00
_cell.angle_beta   90.00
_cell.angle_gamma   90.00
#
_symmetry.space_group_name_H-M   'P 1'
#
loop_
_entity.id
_entity.type
_entity.pdbx_description
1 polymer ?
#
loop_
_entity_poly.entity_id
_entity_poly.type
_entity_poly.pdbx_seq_one_letter_code
_entity_poly.pdbx_strand_id
1 'polypeptide(L)'
;MKLDVNALRYLSKDDFRVLTAVEMGMRNHEIVPAELVDRIAGLKHGGTYKVLKNLLKHKLVHHDSSKYDGFRLTYLGYDFLAIKTLVNRGVFSAVGRQIGVGKESDIFEVATEDGTIMAMKLHRLGRISFRAVKSKRDYLMHRSSYNWLYLSRLAALKEYAFMKALGEHGFPVPEAVDCNRHCVIMSLVQGYPLVQVKELGNPDEVFDTIINLVVRLAEHGLIHCDFNEFNIMVSSYG
;
A
#
# COMPACT_ATOMS: atom_id res chain seq x y z
N MET A 1 -10.99 -0.07 8.24
CA MET A 1 -11.04 1.39 8.46
C MET A 1 -10.80 2.02 7.10
N LYS A 2 -11.63 2.98 6.68
CA LYS A 2 -11.48 3.66 5.39
C LYS A 2 -10.38 4.71 5.52
N LEU A 3 -9.54 4.88 4.50
CA LEU A 3 -8.54 5.94 4.45
C LEU A 3 -9.27 7.29 4.36
N ASP A 4 -9.06 8.16 5.34
CA ASP A 4 -9.49 9.57 5.27
C ASP A 4 -8.24 10.45 5.17
N VAL A 5 -7.99 10.94 3.97
CA VAL A 5 -6.81 11.74 3.64
C VAL A 5 -6.89 13.13 4.25
N ASN A 6 -8.09 13.63 4.58
CA ASN A 6 -8.23 14.96 5.20
C ASN A 6 -7.57 15.02 6.58
N ALA A 7 -7.54 13.90 7.30
CA ALA A 7 -6.85 13.80 8.58
C ALA A 7 -5.34 14.07 8.48
N LEU A 8 -4.70 13.88 7.31
CA LEU A 8 -3.29 14.21 7.10
C LEU A 8 -3.01 15.71 7.26
N ARG A 9 -3.98 16.57 6.92
CA ARG A 9 -3.82 18.04 6.99
C ARG A 9 -3.71 18.56 8.43
N TYR A 10 -4.19 17.79 9.41
CA TYR A 10 -4.19 18.16 10.82
C TYR A 10 -2.97 17.64 11.58
N LEU A 11 -2.08 16.89 10.93
CA LEU A 11 -0.87 16.35 11.54
C LEU A 11 0.31 17.29 11.33
N SER A 12 0.98 17.62 12.42
CA SER A 12 2.18 18.46 12.45
C SER A 12 3.43 17.68 12.03
N LYS A 13 4.54 18.41 11.85
CA LYS A 13 5.86 17.79 11.61
C LYS A 13 6.26 16.86 12.76
N ASP A 14 5.93 17.22 14.00
CA ASP A 14 6.25 16.41 15.18
C ASP A 14 5.40 15.14 15.22
N ASP A 15 4.13 15.19 14.79
CA ASP A 15 3.29 13.99 14.67
C ASP A 15 3.92 12.96 13.72
N PHE A 16 4.36 13.39 12.53
CA PHE A 16 5.05 12.50 11.57
C PHE A 16 6.40 12.02 12.08
N ARG A 17 7.13 12.86 12.83
CA ARG A 17 8.42 12.50 13.42
C ARG A 17 8.25 11.38 14.45
N VAL A 18 7.26 11.50 15.34
CA VAL A 18 6.93 10.45 16.32
C VAL A 18 6.39 9.19 15.63
N LEU A 19 5.55 9.34 14.61
CA LEU A 19 5.04 8.20 13.84
C LEU A 19 6.17 7.42 13.15
N THR A 20 7.17 8.14 12.61
CA THR A 20 8.39 7.54 12.04
C THR A 20 9.24 6.88 13.12
N ALA A 21 9.34 7.47 14.32
CA ALA A 21 10.05 6.86 15.45
C ALA A 21 9.44 5.53 15.87
N VAL A 22 8.10 5.42 15.88
CA VAL A 22 7.41 4.14 16.10
C VAL A 22 7.76 3.14 14.99
N GLU A 23 7.71 3.54 13.72
CA GLU A 23 8.11 2.66 12.60
C GLU A 23 9.54 2.12 12.76
N MET A 24 10.48 2.99 13.12
CA MET A 24 11.89 2.62 13.32
C MET A 24 12.05 1.63 14.46
N GLY A 25 11.36 1.85 15.58
CA GLY A 25 11.34 0.93 16.72
C GLY A 25 10.76 -0.44 16.37
N MET A 26 9.78 -0.48 15.46
CA MET A 26 9.13 -1.71 14.99
C MET A 26 10.04 -2.65 14.21
N ARG A 27 11.25 -2.22 13.83
CA ARG A 27 12.25 -3.12 13.21
C ARG A 27 12.68 -4.24 14.16
N ASN A 28 12.76 -3.94 15.46
CA ASN A 28 13.28 -4.86 16.46
C ASN A 28 12.25 -5.21 17.55
N HIS A 29 11.12 -4.52 17.60
CA HIS A 29 10.09 -4.70 18.63
C HIS A 29 8.70 -4.81 18.00
N GLU A 30 7.91 -5.82 18.37
CA GLU A 30 6.51 -5.89 17.93
C GLU A 30 5.66 -4.73 18.50
N ILE A 31 5.93 -4.39 19.76
CA ILE A 31 5.35 -3.26 20.48
C ILE A 31 6.53 -2.38 20.90
N VAL A 32 6.57 -1.12 20.51
CA VAL A 32 7.71 -0.23 20.78
C VAL A 32 7.48 0.48 22.13
N PRO A 33 8.38 0.34 23.12
CA PRO A 33 8.24 1.03 24.40
C PRO A 33 8.17 2.55 24.23
N ALA A 34 7.31 3.23 25.00
CA ALA A 34 7.13 4.69 24.90
C ALA A 34 8.45 5.46 25.06
N GLU A 35 9.31 5.03 25.99
CA GLU A 35 10.65 5.61 26.22
C GLU A 35 11.59 5.42 25.02
N LEU A 36 11.45 4.32 24.28
CA LEU A 36 12.23 4.11 23.06
C LEU A 36 11.73 5.03 21.95
N VAL A 37 10.41 5.21 21.83
CA VAL A 37 9.83 6.18 20.88
C VAL A 37 10.32 7.60 21.18
N ASP A 38 10.34 8.00 22.44
CA ASP A 38 10.82 9.33 22.85
C ASP A 38 12.30 9.54 22.49
N ARG A 39 13.16 8.56 22.78
CA ARG A 39 14.58 8.59 22.41
C ARG A 39 14.81 8.68 20.90
N ILE A 40 14.06 7.91 20.10
CA ILE A 40 14.20 7.93 18.63
C ILE A 40 13.63 9.23 18.05
N ALA A 41 12.49 9.70 18.56
CA ALA A 41 11.87 10.94 18.09
C ALA A 41 12.75 12.15 18.42
N GLY A 42 13.37 12.21 19.60
CA GLY A 42 14.31 13.26 19.98
C GLY A 42 13.71 14.67 19.84
N LEU A 43 12.49 14.87 20.34
CA LEU A 43 11.82 16.18 20.32
C LEU A 43 12.51 17.14 21.29
N LYS A 44 12.85 18.36 20.84
CA LYS A 44 13.66 19.34 21.60
C LYS A 44 13.07 19.75 22.95
N HIS A 45 11.74 19.72 23.09
CA HIS A 45 11.03 20.14 24.31
C HIS A 45 10.28 18.98 24.99
N GLY A 46 10.65 17.73 24.66
CA GLY A 46 9.87 16.56 25.03
C GLY A 46 8.48 16.57 24.38
N GLY A 47 7.50 15.93 25.02
CA GLY A 47 6.11 15.92 24.56
C GLY A 47 5.73 14.77 23.63
N THR A 48 6.62 13.80 23.41
CA THR A 48 6.34 12.60 22.60
C THR A 48 5.10 11.87 23.09
N TYR A 49 4.87 11.80 24.40
CA TYR A 49 3.67 11.16 24.95
C TYR A 49 2.36 11.89 24.59
N LYS A 50 2.38 13.23 24.54
CA LYS A 50 1.23 14.03 24.08
C LYS A 50 0.94 13.77 22.60
N VAL A 51 2.00 13.68 21.79
CA VAL A 51 1.89 13.32 20.37
C VAL A 51 1.36 11.90 20.20
N LEU A 52 1.87 10.92 20.95
CA LEU A 52 1.38 9.54 20.93
C LEU A 52 -0.11 9.45 21.28
N LYS A 53 -0.58 10.20 22.28
CA LYS A 53 -2.02 10.33 22.58
C LYS A 53 -2.82 10.90 21.40
N ASN A 54 -2.28 11.91 20.72
CA ASN A 54 -2.90 12.48 19.52
C ASN A 54 -2.97 11.45 18.38
N LEU A 55 -1.86 10.77 18.08
CA LEU A 55 -1.79 9.71 17.07
C LEU A 55 -2.75 8.55 17.39
N LEU A 56 -2.93 8.21 18.67
CA LEU A 56 -3.88 7.19 19.13
C LEU A 56 -5.33 7.64 18.89
N LYS A 57 -5.65 8.92 19.17
CA LYS A 57 -6.97 9.51 18.88
C LYS A 57 -7.33 9.40 17.40
N HIS A 58 -6.34 9.60 16.51
CA HIS A 58 -6.47 9.43 15.06
C HIS A 58 -6.32 7.98 14.59
N LYS A 59 -6.13 7.01 15.50
CA LYS A 59 -5.98 5.57 15.23
C LYS A 59 -4.80 5.25 14.31
N LEU A 60 -3.75 6.09 14.32
CA LEU A 60 -2.52 5.91 13.54
C LEU A 60 -1.55 4.95 14.25
N VAL A 61 -1.65 4.90 15.57
CA VAL A 61 -0.94 3.95 16.42
C VAL A 61 -1.96 3.15 17.24
N HIS A 62 -1.54 1.96 17.66
CA HIS A 62 -2.24 1.15 18.64
C HIS A 62 -1.38 1.08 19.89
N HIS A 63 -2.02 1.31 21.04
CA HIS A 63 -1.43 1.22 22.36
C HIS A 63 -1.66 -0.18 22.93
N ASP A 64 -0.61 -0.77 23.52
CA ASP A 64 -0.66 -2.05 24.22
C ASP A 64 0.15 -1.92 25.51
N SER A 65 -0.45 -2.33 26.63
CA SER A 65 0.15 -2.29 27.97
C SER A 65 0.21 -3.67 28.64
N SER A 66 0.00 -4.75 27.88
CA SER A 66 -0.07 -6.11 28.42
C SER A 66 1.24 -6.62 29.03
N LYS A 67 2.38 -6.27 28.43
CA LYS A 67 3.73 -6.60 28.93
C LYS A 67 4.46 -5.38 29.46
N TYR A 68 4.37 -4.27 28.73
CA TYR A 68 4.95 -2.97 29.05
C TYR A 68 4.19 -1.91 28.27
N ASP A 69 4.28 -0.66 28.71
CA ASP A 69 3.66 0.48 28.02
C ASP A 69 4.33 0.72 26.66
N GLY A 70 3.60 0.47 25.58
CA GLY A 70 4.15 0.63 24.25
C GLY A 70 3.14 0.79 23.13
N PHE A 71 3.67 1.07 21.94
CA PHE A 71 2.92 1.48 20.78
C PHE A 71 3.39 0.73 19.54
N ARG A 72 2.47 0.45 18.63
CA ARG A 72 2.77 -0.06 17.28
C ARG A 72 1.96 0.68 16.24
N LEU A 73 2.44 0.70 15.00
CA LEU A 73 1.69 1.29 13.89
C LEU A 73 0.43 0.50 13.59
N THR A 74 -0.63 1.23 13.25
CA THR A 74 -1.76 0.67 12.51
C THR A 74 -1.50 0.75 11.01
N TYR A 75 -2.33 0.05 10.23
CA TYR A 75 -2.34 0.22 8.78
C TYR A 75 -2.53 1.68 8.35
N LEU A 76 -3.39 2.43 9.05
CA LEU A 76 -3.66 3.82 8.73
C LEU A 76 -2.43 4.71 9.00
N GLY A 77 -1.72 4.48 10.12
CA GLY A 77 -0.45 5.17 10.38
C GLY A 77 0.60 4.86 9.32
N TYR A 78 0.66 3.61 8.87
CA TYR A 78 1.59 3.20 7.81
C TYR A 78 1.23 3.83 6.45
N ASP A 79 -0.06 3.94 6.11
CA ASP A 79 -0.54 4.67 4.93
C ASP A 79 -0.09 6.13 4.96
N PHE A 80 -0.25 6.77 6.11
CA PHE A 80 0.04 8.19 6.27
C PHE A 80 1.54 8.46 6.11
N LEU A 81 2.40 7.59 6.65
CA LEU A 81 3.83 7.66 6.41
C LEU A 81 4.18 7.48 4.92
N ALA A 82 3.52 6.52 4.24
CA ALA A 82 3.74 6.25 2.83
C ALA A 82 3.37 7.47 1.97
N ILE A 83 2.14 7.96 2.11
CA ILE A 83 1.58 9.12 1.41
C ILE A 83 2.41 10.37 1.68
N LYS A 84 2.74 10.66 2.95
CA LYS A 84 3.53 11.85 3.30
C LYS A 84 4.89 11.86 2.62
N THR A 85 5.53 10.70 2.52
CA THR A 85 6.83 10.59 1.84
C THR A 85 6.69 10.88 0.35
N LEU A 86 5.69 10.31 -0.31
CA LEU A 86 5.47 10.48 -1.75
C LEU A 86 5.07 11.91 -2.12
N VAL A 87 4.23 12.54 -1.29
CA VAL A 87 3.89 13.98 -1.42
C VAL A 87 5.13 14.84 -1.22
N ASN A 88 5.95 14.57 -0.20
CA ASN A 88 7.19 15.33 0.03
C ASN A 88 8.24 15.16 -1.08
N ARG A 89 8.18 14.05 -1.84
CA ARG A 89 9.02 13.82 -3.03
C ARG A 89 8.48 14.53 -4.29
N GLY A 90 7.29 15.13 -4.22
CA GLY A 90 6.64 15.76 -5.37
C GLY A 90 5.99 14.78 -6.35
N VAL A 91 5.76 13.52 -5.95
CA VAL A 91 5.17 12.51 -6.85
C VAL A 91 3.71 12.81 -7.16
N PHE A 92 2.96 13.32 -6.18
CA PHE A 92 1.59 13.79 -6.36
C PHE A 92 1.25 14.85 -5.30
N SER A 93 0.24 15.67 -5.57
CA SER A 93 -0.19 16.80 -4.73
C SER A 93 -1.55 16.56 -4.07
N ALA A 94 -2.41 15.74 -4.68
CA ALA A 94 -3.75 15.45 -4.17
C ALA A 94 -4.10 13.95 -4.25
N VAL A 95 -4.95 13.50 -3.32
CA VAL A 95 -5.56 12.16 -3.36
C VAL A 95 -7.05 12.33 -3.66
N GLY A 96 -7.51 11.65 -4.70
CA GLY A 96 -8.88 11.64 -5.17
C GLY A 96 -9.70 10.49 -4.59
N ARG A 97 -10.66 10.01 -5.38
CA ARG A 97 -11.59 8.95 -4.98
C ARG A 97 -10.90 7.58 -4.94
N GLN A 98 -11.50 6.68 -4.17
CA GLN A 98 -11.16 5.26 -4.19
C GLN A 98 -11.81 4.61 -5.41
N ILE A 99 -11.00 4.06 -6.31
CA ILE A 99 -11.46 3.42 -7.56
C ILE A 99 -11.49 1.90 -7.48
N GLY A 100 -10.76 1.30 -6.53
CA GLY A 100 -10.72 -0.15 -6.36
C GLY A 100 -10.57 -0.55 -4.91
N VAL A 101 -11.32 -1.58 -4.50
CA VAL A 101 -11.15 -2.24 -3.19
C VAL A 101 -10.97 -3.73 -3.42
N GLY A 102 -9.74 -4.19 -3.32
CA GLY A 102 -9.39 -5.59 -3.44
C GLY A 102 -9.34 -6.31 -2.10
N LYS A 103 -9.22 -7.64 -2.19
CA LYS A 103 -8.92 -8.52 -1.06
C LYS A 103 -7.60 -8.14 -0.37
N GLU A 104 -6.62 -7.71 -1.15
CA GLU A 104 -5.23 -7.52 -0.71
C GLU A 104 -4.67 -6.14 -1.05
N SER A 105 -5.47 -5.24 -1.62
CA SER A 105 -5.05 -3.87 -1.91
C SER A 105 -6.23 -2.91 -1.95
N ASP A 106 -5.93 -1.62 -1.82
CA ASP A 106 -6.85 -0.52 -2.10
C ASP A 106 -6.24 0.36 -3.19
N ILE A 107 -7.05 0.81 -4.15
CA ILE A 107 -6.61 1.66 -5.26
C ILE A 107 -7.34 3.01 -5.19
N PHE A 108 -6.57 4.09 -5.25
CA PHE A 108 -7.04 5.48 -5.21
C PHE A 108 -6.53 6.23 -6.44
N GLU A 109 -7.31 7.17 -6.94
CA GLU A 109 -6.79 8.20 -7.84
C GLU A 109 -5.90 9.17 -7.05
N VAL A 110 -4.80 9.60 -7.66
CA VAL A 110 -3.97 10.72 -7.17
C VAL A 110 -3.68 11.67 -8.33
N ALA A 111 -3.51 12.95 -8.01
CA ALA A 111 -3.24 13.98 -9.01
C ALA A 111 -1.87 14.63 -8.74
N THR A 112 -1.10 14.83 -9.79
CA THR A 112 0.13 15.63 -9.82
C THR A 112 -0.18 17.13 -9.77
N GLU A 113 0.84 17.98 -9.67
CA GLU A 113 0.67 19.44 -9.67
C GLU A 113 0.13 19.99 -11.00
N ASP A 114 0.48 19.37 -12.12
CA ASP A 114 -0.02 19.70 -13.46
C ASP A 114 -1.38 19.08 -13.79
N GLY A 115 -1.99 18.35 -12.83
CA GLY A 115 -3.34 17.80 -12.95
C GLY A 115 -3.42 16.43 -13.62
N THR A 116 -2.29 15.81 -13.97
CA THR A 116 -2.26 14.42 -14.45
C THR A 116 -2.76 13.47 -13.37
N ILE A 117 -3.69 12.57 -13.76
CA ILE A 117 -4.26 11.57 -12.85
C ILE A 117 -3.48 10.26 -12.96
N MET A 118 -3.08 9.74 -11.80
CA MET A 118 -2.37 8.47 -11.63
C MET A 118 -3.12 7.56 -10.64
N ALA A 119 -2.69 6.31 -10.55
CA ALA A 119 -3.21 5.34 -9.58
C ALA A 119 -2.23 5.13 -8.41
N MET A 120 -2.74 5.24 -7.20
CA MET A 120 -2.06 4.87 -5.96
C MET A 120 -2.62 3.55 -5.43
N LYS A 121 -1.78 2.52 -5.37
CA LYS A 121 -2.12 1.20 -4.85
C LYS A 121 -1.47 0.97 -3.48
N LEU A 122 -2.30 0.77 -2.46
CA LEU A 122 -1.89 0.44 -1.09
C LEU A 122 -2.07 -1.06 -0.84
N HIS A 123 -0.99 -1.78 -0.54
CA HIS A 123 -1.03 -3.22 -0.26
C HIS A 123 -1.52 -3.51 1.17
N ARG A 124 -2.35 -4.54 1.31
CA ARG A 124 -3.14 -4.87 2.51
C ARG A 124 -3.08 -6.36 2.83
N LEU A 125 -1.88 -6.92 2.94
CA LEU A 125 -1.73 -8.34 3.25
C LEU A 125 -2.35 -8.66 4.62
N GLY A 126 -3.04 -9.79 4.70
CA GLY A 126 -3.68 -10.25 5.93
C GLY A 126 -5.06 -9.64 6.23
N ARG A 127 -5.62 -8.79 5.35
CA ARG A 127 -6.99 -8.26 5.51
C ARG A 127 -8.06 -9.35 5.67
N ILE A 128 -7.93 -10.47 4.93
CA ILE A 128 -8.86 -11.62 5.04
C ILE A 128 -8.57 -12.44 6.29
N SER A 129 -7.30 -12.72 6.60
CA SER A 129 -6.93 -13.48 7.79
C SER A 129 -7.36 -12.74 9.06
N PHE A 130 -7.37 -11.41 9.13
CA PHE A 130 -7.95 -10.68 10.27
C PHE A 130 -9.46 -10.93 10.48
N ARG A 131 -10.24 -11.18 9.41
CA ARG A 131 -11.67 -11.54 9.53
C ARG A 131 -11.83 -12.96 10.08
N ALA A 132 -11.01 -13.91 9.62
CA ALA A 132 -11.07 -15.31 10.05
C ALA A 132 -10.37 -15.59 11.39
N VAL A 133 -9.31 -14.85 11.73
CA VAL A 133 -8.54 -15.00 12.99
C VAL A 133 -9.36 -14.54 14.20
N LYS A 134 -10.32 -13.62 14.02
CA LYS A 134 -11.28 -13.28 15.09
C LYS A 134 -12.10 -14.48 15.57
N SER A 135 -12.30 -15.53 14.76
CA SER A 135 -13.01 -16.74 15.15
C SER A 135 -12.13 -17.91 15.59
N LYS A 136 -10.80 -17.83 15.43
CA LYS A 136 -9.86 -18.94 15.71
C LYS A 136 -8.72 -18.56 16.66
N ARG A 137 -9.01 -17.69 17.64
CA ARG A 137 -8.04 -17.14 18.60
C ARG A 137 -7.25 -18.19 19.39
N ASP A 138 -7.73 -19.43 19.48
CA ASP A 138 -7.11 -20.49 20.30
C ASP A 138 -5.91 -21.21 19.64
N TYR A 139 -5.69 -21.08 18.33
CA TYR A 139 -4.64 -21.86 17.62
C TYR A 139 -3.30 -21.14 17.40
N LEU A 140 -3.17 -19.87 17.78
CA LEU A 140 -2.00 -19.02 17.44
C LEU A 140 -0.89 -19.01 18.51
N MET A 141 -0.89 -19.95 19.44
CA MET A 141 -0.01 -19.97 20.61
C MET A 141 1.51 -20.12 20.33
N HIS A 142 1.96 -20.42 19.10
CA HIS A 142 3.36 -20.82 18.88
C HIS A 142 4.14 -20.14 17.74
N ARG A 143 3.65 -19.07 17.10
CA ARG A 143 4.49 -18.23 16.23
C ARG A 143 4.18 -16.75 16.40
N SER A 144 5.19 -15.98 16.80
CA SER A 144 5.16 -14.53 16.96
C SER A 144 4.77 -13.85 15.65
N SER A 145 3.55 -13.29 15.62
CA SER A 145 3.17 -12.09 14.87
C SER A 145 3.90 -11.86 13.54
N TYR A 146 3.40 -12.43 12.45
CA TYR A 146 3.78 -11.96 11.12
C TYR A 146 3.49 -10.46 11.03
N ASN A 147 4.52 -9.64 10.85
CA ASN A 147 4.35 -8.21 10.63
C ASN A 147 3.77 -8.00 9.22
N TRP A 148 2.43 -7.98 9.15
CA TRP A 148 1.72 -7.81 7.89
C TRP A 148 2.06 -6.51 7.17
N LEU A 149 2.50 -5.46 7.89
CA LEU A 149 3.00 -4.22 7.28
C LEU A 149 4.31 -4.47 6.51
N TYR A 150 5.20 -5.29 7.07
CA TYR A 150 6.44 -5.68 6.43
C TYR A 150 6.19 -6.55 5.18
N LEU A 151 5.29 -7.53 5.28
CA LEU A 151 4.91 -8.33 4.11
C LEU A 151 4.24 -7.47 3.02
N SER A 152 3.38 -6.53 3.41
CA SER A 152 2.78 -5.57 2.47
C SER A 152 3.82 -4.68 1.79
N ARG A 153 4.90 -4.31 2.49
CA ARG A 153 6.04 -3.62 1.90
C ARG A 153 6.80 -4.46 0.89
N LEU A 154 7.08 -5.73 1.21
CA LEU A 154 7.77 -6.62 0.28
C LEU A 154 6.94 -6.87 -0.99
N ALA A 155 5.62 -7.03 -0.84
CA ALA A 155 4.71 -7.17 -1.97
C ALA A 155 4.75 -5.96 -2.90
N ALA A 156 4.64 -4.74 -2.34
CA ALA A 156 4.71 -3.50 -3.10
C ALA A 156 6.05 -3.32 -3.83
N LEU A 157 7.17 -3.61 -3.16
CA LEU A 157 8.50 -3.53 -3.77
C LEU A 157 8.65 -4.51 -4.93
N LYS A 158 8.17 -5.75 -4.77
CA LYS A 158 8.19 -6.76 -5.82
C LYS A 158 7.33 -6.34 -7.01
N GLU A 159 6.11 -5.87 -6.75
CA GLU A 159 5.19 -5.40 -7.80
C GLU A 159 5.79 -4.22 -8.59
N TYR A 160 6.31 -3.21 -7.89
CA TYR A 160 6.97 -2.06 -8.54
C TYR A 160 8.16 -2.49 -9.41
N ALA A 161 9.02 -3.39 -8.89
CA ALA A 161 10.18 -3.86 -9.63
C ALA A 161 9.81 -4.63 -10.91
N PHE A 162 8.82 -5.52 -10.85
CA PHE A 162 8.33 -6.24 -12.03
C PHE A 162 7.65 -5.30 -13.03
N MET A 163 6.80 -4.39 -12.56
CA MET A 163 6.11 -3.43 -13.41
C MET A 163 7.11 -2.54 -14.16
N LYS A 164 8.13 -2.05 -13.46
CA LYS A 164 9.21 -1.28 -14.07
C LYS A 164 9.98 -2.09 -15.12
N ALA A 165 10.43 -3.29 -14.76
CA ALA A 165 11.17 -4.15 -15.68
C ALA A 165 10.34 -4.53 -16.93
N LEU A 166 9.06 -4.88 -16.75
CA LEU A 166 8.16 -5.19 -17.85
C LEU A 166 7.94 -3.98 -18.76
N GLY A 167 7.75 -2.78 -18.19
CA GLY A 167 7.62 -1.54 -18.95
C GLY A 167 8.88 -1.22 -19.77
N GLU A 168 10.07 -1.35 -19.18
CA GLU A 168 11.36 -1.15 -19.87
C GLU A 168 11.58 -2.13 -21.03
N HIS A 169 10.97 -3.33 -20.96
CA HIS A 169 11.02 -4.33 -22.03
C HIS A 169 9.84 -4.20 -23.00
N GLY A 170 9.02 -3.15 -22.92
CA GLY A 170 7.94 -2.88 -23.86
C GLY A 170 6.73 -3.82 -23.70
N PHE A 171 6.48 -4.35 -22.50
CA PHE A 171 5.21 -5.00 -22.19
C PHE A 171 4.13 -3.93 -21.92
N PRO A 172 2.85 -4.20 -22.25
CA PRO A 172 1.73 -3.29 -22.01
C PRO A 172 1.30 -3.32 -20.54
N VAL A 173 2.13 -2.77 -19.67
CA VAL A 173 1.86 -2.61 -18.24
C VAL A 173 1.72 -1.13 -17.88
N PRO A 174 1.07 -0.78 -16.75
CA PRO A 174 1.11 0.59 -16.24
C PRO A 174 2.55 1.06 -16.06
N GLU A 175 2.79 2.35 -16.27
CA GLU A 175 4.09 2.96 -16.03
C GLU A 175 4.33 3.04 -14.51
N ALA A 176 5.43 2.45 -14.03
CA ALA A 176 5.78 2.45 -12.63
C ALA A 176 6.47 3.77 -12.24
N VAL A 177 5.82 4.60 -11.42
CA VAL A 177 6.30 5.97 -11.10
C VAL A 177 7.19 5.98 -9.86
N ASP A 178 6.65 5.62 -8.69
CA ASP A 178 7.42 5.53 -7.43
C ASP A 178 6.83 4.45 -6.51
N CYS A 179 7.64 3.96 -5.58
CA CYS A 179 7.23 3.02 -4.54
C CYS A 179 7.80 3.43 -3.19
N ASN A 180 6.93 3.42 -2.17
CA ASN A 180 7.34 3.67 -0.81
C ASN A 180 6.51 2.86 0.18
N ARG A 181 7.19 2.14 1.08
CA ARG A 181 6.54 1.21 2.02
C ARG A 181 5.69 0.19 1.25
N HIS A 182 4.38 0.13 1.52
CA HIS A 182 3.40 -0.73 0.85
C HIS A 182 2.60 0.00 -0.25
N CYS A 183 3.05 1.20 -0.64
CA CYS A 183 2.39 2.05 -1.62
C CYS A 183 3.16 2.03 -2.94
N VAL A 184 2.44 1.81 -4.05
CA VAL A 184 2.96 1.92 -5.42
C VAL A 184 2.15 2.99 -6.15
N ILE A 185 2.84 3.92 -6.82
CA ILE A 185 2.27 4.89 -7.73
C ILE A 185 2.55 4.45 -9.16
N MET A 186 1.51 4.41 -9.99
CA MET A 186 1.60 3.99 -11.38
C MET A 186 0.67 4.83 -12.27
N SER A 187 0.89 4.84 -13.59
CA SER A 187 -0.03 5.50 -14.51
C SER A 187 -1.44 4.91 -14.42
N LEU A 188 -2.45 5.74 -14.63
CA LEU A 188 -3.85 5.28 -14.65
C LEU A 188 -4.18 4.71 -16.04
N VAL A 189 -4.48 3.41 -16.09
CA VAL A 189 -4.93 2.75 -17.32
C VAL A 189 -6.36 3.17 -17.65
N GLN A 190 -6.55 3.77 -18.82
CA GLN A 190 -7.87 4.11 -19.35
C GLN A 190 -8.50 2.89 -20.00
N GLY A 191 -9.29 2.15 -19.24
CA GLY A 191 -9.94 0.94 -19.71
C GLY A 191 -10.80 0.28 -18.64
N TYR A 192 -11.32 -0.89 -18.97
CA TYR A 192 -12.15 -1.69 -18.09
C TYR A 192 -11.47 -3.04 -17.84
N PRO A 193 -11.57 -3.61 -16.62
CA PRO A 193 -11.22 -5.00 -16.39
C PRO A 193 -12.01 -5.89 -17.35
N LEU A 194 -11.36 -6.91 -17.94
CA LEU A 194 -11.99 -7.80 -18.93
C LEU A 194 -13.28 -8.43 -18.39
N VAL A 195 -13.33 -8.77 -17.10
CA VAL A 195 -14.55 -9.31 -16.44
C VAL A 195 -15.78 -8.39 -16.52
N GLN A 196 -15.58 -7.08 -16.74
CA GLN A 196 -16.66 -6.09 -16.86
C GLN A 196 -17.12 -5.87 -18.31
N VAL A 197 -16.40 -6.44 -19.28
CA VAL A 197 -16.71 -6.29 -20.70
C VAL A 197 -17.79 -7.30 -21.07
N LYS A 198 -18.95 -6.81 -21.54
CA LYS A 198 -20.10 -7.66 -21.91
C LYS A 198 -19.96 -8.26 -23.31
N GLU A 199 -19.35 -7.52 -24.22
CA GLU A 199 -19.19 -7.89 -25.61
C GLU A 199 -17.87 -7.31 -26.11
N LEU A 200 -17.10 -8.12 -26.84
CA LEU A 200 -15.85 -7.73 -27.47
C LEU A 200 -16.12 -7.52 -28.95
N GLY A 201 -15.65 -6.40 -29.51
CA GLY A 201 -15.77 -6.14 -30.94
C GLY A 201 -15.02 -7.17 -31.79
N ASN A 202 -13.77 -7.49 -31.39
CA ASN A 202 -12.92 -8.47 -32.05
C ASN A 202 -12.39 -9.51 -31.04
N PRO A 203 -13.17 -10.54 -30.67
CA PRO A 203 -12.75 -11.53 -29.68
C PRO A 203 -11.47 -12.27 -30.06
N ASP A 204 -11.28 -12.59 -31.34
CA ASP A 204 -10.12 -13.34 -31.84
C ASP A 204 -8.81 -12.55 -31.67
N GLU A 205 -8.83 -11.26 -32.02
CA GLU A 205 -7.67 -10.37 -31.88
C GLU A 205 -7.28 -10.16 -30.41
N VAL A 206 -8.27 -10.01 -29.53
CA VAL A 206 -8.05 -9.91 -28.09
C VAL A 206 -7.47 -11.20 -27.54
N PHE A 207 -7.99 -12.36 -27.95
CA PHE A 207 -7.48 -13.66 -27.55
C PHE A 207 -6.01 -13.84 -27.98
N ASP A 208 -5.71 -13.59 -29.26
CA ASP A 208 -4.35 -13.70 -29.79
C ASP A 208 -3.39 -12.76 -29.07
N THR A 209 -3.81 -11.52 -28.79
CA THR A 209 -3.01 -10.56 -28.02
C THR A 209 -2.70 -11.08 -26.62
N ILE A 210 -3.71 -11.59 -25.91
CA ILE A 210 -3.55 -12.14 -24.56
C ILE A 210 -2.61 -13.35 -24.56
N ILE A 211 -2.77 -14.29 -25.48
CA ILE A 211 -1.91 -15.48 -25.58
C ILE A 211 -0.47 -15.10 -25.95
N ASN A 212 -0.28 -14.18 -26.90
CA ASN A 212 1.05 -13.70 -27.27
C ASN A 212 1.76 -13.03 -26.09
N LEU A 213 1.04 -12.30 -25.22
CA LEU A 213 1.61 -11.75 -23.98
C LEU A 213 2.06 -12.85 -23.02
N VAL A 214 1.29 -13.93 -22.85
CA VAL A 214 1.67 -15.07 -22.00
C VAL A 214 2.92 -15.77 -22.54
N VAL A 215 2.98 -16.00 -23.86
CA VAL A 215 4.15 -16.60 -24.52
C VAL A 215 5.38 -15.72 -24.32
N ARG A 216 5.24 -14.42 -24.59
CA ARG A 216 6.34 -13.45 -24.42
C ARG A 216 6.83 -13.38 -22.98
N LEU A 217 5.94 -13.44 -21.98
CA LEU A 217 6.35 -13.54 -20.57
C LEU A 217 7.19 -14.81 -20.33
N ALA A 218 6.76 -15.95 -20.85
CA ALA A 218 7.47 -17.21 -20.71
C ALA A 218 8.85 -17.21 -21.39
N GLU A 219 8.98 -16.58 -22.56
CA GLU A 219 10.27 -16.37 -23.26
C GLU A 219 11.26 -15.57 -22.41
N HIS A 220 10.77 -14.65 -21.59
CA HIS A 220 11.56 -13.90 -20.60
C HIS A 220 11.72 -14.65 -19.25
N GLY A 221 11.29 -15.92 -19.16
CA GLY A 221 11.39 -16.74 -17.96
C GLY A 221 10.39 -16.37 -16.85
N LEU A 222 9.32 -15.65 -17.20
CA LEU A 222 8.29 -15.18 -16.27
C LEU A 222 6.99 -15.94 -16.47
N ILE A 223 6.34 -16.28 -15.35
CA ILE A 223 4.99 -16.86 -15.34
C ILE A 223 4.13 -16.00 -14.42
N HIS A 224 3.06 -15.43 -14.97
CA HIS A 224 2.08 -14.69 -14.19
C HIS A 224 1.07 -15.66 -13.57
N CYS A 225 1.30 -16.09 -12.32
CA CYS A 225 0.49 -17.11 -11.66
C CYS A 225 -0.97 -16.71 -11.36
N ASP A 226 -1.34 -15.45 -11.56
CA ASP A 226 -2.69 -14.93 -11.36
C ASP A 226 -3.26 -14.27 -12.63
N PHE A 227 -2.93 -14.81 -13.82
CA PHE A 227 -3.31 -14.19 -15.10
C PHE A 227 -4.76 -14.56 -15.46
N ASN A 228 -5.69 -13.66 -15.17
CA ASN A 228 -7.14 -13.88 -15.29
C ASN A 228 -7.88 -12.59 -15.70
N GLU A 229 -9.19 -12.69 -15.89
CA GLU A 229 -10.08 -11.61 -16.35
C GLU A 229 -10.16 -10.38 -15.43
N PHE A 230 -9.66 -10.47 -14.19
CA PHE A 230 -9.59 -9.34 -13.25
C PHE A 230 -8.28 -8.55 -13.39
N ASN A 231 -7.22 -9.18 -13.93
CA ASN A 231 -5.89 -8.59 -14.06
C ASN A 231 -5.57 -8.17 -15.50
N ILE A 232 -6.52 -8.32 -16.44
CA ILE A 232 -6.43 -7.84 -17.81
C ILE A 232 -7.33 -6.62 -17.95
N MET A 233 -6.76 -5.50 -18.41
CA MET A 233 -7.49 -4.27 -18.71
C MET A 233 -7.62 -4.13 -20.23
N VAL A 234 -8.83 -3.83 -20.70
CA VAL A 234 -9.14 -3.64 -22.12
C VAL A 234 -9.49 -2.18 -22.35
N SER A 235 -8.87 -1.56 -23.36
CA SER A 235 -9.15 -0.19 -23.78
C SER A 235 -10.27 -0.16 -24.81
N SER A 236 -10.90 0.99 -25.03
CA SER A 236 -11.95 1.14 -26.05
C SER A 236 -11.43 1.07 -27.50
N TYR A 237 -10.11 0.96 -27.71
CA TYR A 237 -9.49 1.00 -29.04
C TYR A 237 -9.05 -0.37 -29.58
N GLY A 238 -9.41 -1.46 -28.87
CA GLY A 238 -8.81 -2.78 -29.06
C GLY A 238 -7.79 -3.03 -27.98
#